data_AF-A0A2M9EDW9-F1
#
_entry.id   AF-A0A2M9EDW9-F1
#
_cell.length_a   1.000
_cell.length_b   1.000
_cell.length_c   1.000
_cell.angle_alpha   90.00
_cell.angle_beta   90.00
_cell.angle_gamma   90.00
#
_symmetry.space_group_name_H-M   'P 1'
#
loop_
_entity.id
_entity.type
_entity.pdbx_description
1 polymer ?
#
loop_
_entity_poly.entity_id
_entity_poly.type
_entity_poly.pdbx_seq_one_letter_code
_entity_poly.pdbx_strand_id
1 'polypeptide(L)'
;MQISMMDTSHIHTRQDFVVLLQAMHRDLQCNPSDWGNTALLDFLEALIRYAEDIPHYYRNTGQAVNADNASWRVFADMLLGARIYE
;
A
#
# COMPACT_ATOMS: atom_id res chain seq x y z
N MET A 1 -6.61 -11.67 -15.96
CA MET A 1 -5.25 -11.39 -15.48
C MET A 1 -5.40 -10.93 -14.05
N GLN A 2 -5.17 -11.83 -13.09
CA GLN A 2 -5.25 -11.50 -11.68
C GLN A 2 -3.96 -10.72 -11.36
N ILE A 3 -4.06 -9.39 -11.34
CA ILE A 3 -2.99 -8.57 -10.77
C ILE A 3 -2.88 -9.02 -9.32
N SER A 4 -1.75 -9.60 -8.94
CA SER A 4 -1.47 -9.82 -7.52
C SER A 4 -1.60 -8.45 -6.86
N MET A 5 -2.56 -8.28 -5.95
CA MET A 5 -2.82 -6.99 -5.29
C MET A 5 -1.59 -6.43 -4.54
N MET A 6 -0.52 -7.21 -4.43
CA MET A 6 0.74 -6.85 -3.79
C MET A 6 1.80 -6.28 -4.74
N ASP A 7 1.61 -6.31 -6.07
CA ASP A 7 2.56 -5.74 -7.03
C ASP A 7 2.15 -4.33 -7.47
N THR A 8 2.91 -3.33 -7.02
CA THR A 8 2.71 -1.90 -7.33
C THR A 8 3.64 -1.39 -8.43
N SER A 9 4.46 -2.26 -9.04
CA SER A 9 5.48 -1.85 -10.00
C SER A 9 4.94 -1.11 -11.23
N HIS A 10 3.66 -1.33 -11.55
CA HIS A 10 2.92 -0.71 -12.64
C HIS A 10 2.31 0.67 -12.31
N ILE A 11 2.41 1.14 -11.07
CA ILE A 11 1.79 2.39 -10.62
C ILE A 11 2.74 3.56 -10.89
N HIS A 12 2.53 4.23 -12.03
CA HIS A 12 3.37 5.35 -12.45
C HIS A 12 2.62 6.68 -12.46
N THR A 13 1.30 6.64 -12.59
CA THR A 13 0.45 7.80 -12.72
C THR A 13 -0.58 7.90 -11.60
N ARG A 14 -1.14 9.10 -11.45
CA ARG A 14 -2.30 9.32 -10.57
C ARG A 14 -3.46 8.39 -10.92
N GLN A 15 -3.65 8.06 -12.20
CA GLN A 15 -4.78 7.22 -12.61
C GLN A 15 -4.58 5.75 -12.19
N ASP A 16 -3.35 5.23 -12.28
CA ASP A 16 -3.02 3.89 -11.79
C ASP A 16 -3.25 3.82 -10.27
N PHE A 17 -2.87 4.87 -9.55
CA PHE A 17 -3.11 4.98 -8.10
C PHE A 17 -4.61 5.00 -7.75
N VAL A 18 -5.44 5.72 -8.53
CA VAL A 18 -6.91 5.71 -8.34
C VAL A 18 -7.47 4.29 -8.53
N VAL A 19 -6.97 3.53 -9.52
CA VAL A 19 -7.41 2.14 -9.75
C VAL A 19 -7.06 1.26 -8.55
N LEU A 20 -5.88 1.42 -7.95
CA LEU A 20 -5.51 0.73 -6.71
C LEU A 20 -6.48 1.06 -5.57
N LEU A 21 -6.75 2.34 -5.33
CA LEU A 21 -7.66 2.76 -4.25
C LEU A 21 -9.06 2.18 -4.42
N GLN A 22 -9.57 2.14 -5.65
CA GLN A 22 -10.86 1.52 -5.95
C GLN A 22 -10.86 0.00 -5.69
N ALA A 23 -9.75 -0.69 -5.98
CA ALA A 23 -9.60 -2.11 -5.68
C ALA A 23 -9.56 -2.36 -4.16
N MET A 24 -8.77 -1.57 -3.43
CA MET A 24 -8.70 -1.60 -1.96
C MET A 24 -10.06 -1.38 -1.32
N HIS A 25 -10.80 -0.34 -1.74
CA HIS A 25 -12.12 -0.04 -1.22
C HIS A 25 -13.11 -1.19 -1.47
N ARG A 26 -13.16 -1.74 -2.68
CA ARG A 26 -14.03 -2.89 -2.99
C ARG A 26 -13.66 -4.12 -2.16
N ASP A 27 -12.38 -4.40 -2.01
CA ASP A 27 -11.91 -5.55 -1.22
C ASP A 27 -12.29 -5.40 0.26
N LEU A 28 -12.11 -4.22 0.85
CA LEU A 28 -12.57 -3.94 2.22
C LEU A 28 -14.08 -4.10 2.38
N GLN A 29 -14.87 -3.65 1.41
CA GLN A 29 -16.33 -3.81 1.44
C GLN A 29 -16.78 -5.28 1.36
N CYS A 30 -16.08 -6.10 0.56
CA CYS A 30 -16.41 -7.51 0.37
C CYS A 30 -15.83 -8.42 1.46
N ASN A 31 -14.64 -8.10 1.97
CA ASN A 31 -13.83 -8.95 2.84
C ASN A 31 -13.31 -8.18 4.08
N PRO A 32 -14.17 -7.51 4.87
CA PRO A 32 -13.71 -6.64 5.96
C PRO A 32 -12.97 -7.40 7.07
N SER A 33 -13.24 -8.70 7.26
CA SER A 33 -12.53 -9.55 8.24
C SER A 33 -11.07 -9.83 7.87
N ASP A 34 -10.69 -9.65 6.60
CA ASP A 34 -9.35 -9.93 6.10
C ASP A 34 -8.42 -8.72 6.25
N TRP A 35 -8.94 -7.62 6.79
CA TRP A 35 -8.21 -6.38 7.03
C TRP A 35 -7.94 -6.24 8.52
N GLY A 36 -6.66 -6.13 8.90
CA GLY A 36 -6.26 -5.91 10.29
C GLY A 36 -6.69 -4.53 10.82
N ASN A 37 -6.78 -3.54 9.92
CA ASN A 37 -7.01 -2.14 10.25
C ASN A 37 -8.28 -1.60 9.57
N THR A 38 -9.44 -1.90 10.14
CA THR A 38 -10.74 -1.44 9.60
C THR A 38 -11.25 -0.14 10.22
N ALA A 39 -10.76 0.24 11.41
CA ALA A 39 -11.03 1.54 12.00
C ALA A 39 -10.03 2.58 11.48
N LEU A 40 -10.51 3.81 11.27
CA LEU A 40 -9.68 4.90 10.71
C LEU A 40 -8.45 5.21 11.58
N LEU A 41 -8.57 5.09 12.90
CA LEU A 41 -7.45 5.33 13.82
C LEU A 41 -6.32 4.31 13.59
N ASP A 42 -6.64 3.03 13.64
CA ASP A 42 -5.70 1.92 13.45
C ASP A 42 -5.06 1.96 12.06
N PHE A 43 -5.86 2.29 11.03
CA PHE A 43 -5.36 2.45 9.66
C PHE A 43 -4.32 3.58 9.54
N LEU A 44 -4.56 4.73 10.17
CA LEU A 44 -3.64 5.85 10.14
C LEU A 44 -2.35 5.56 10.92
N GLU A 45 -2.44 4.87 12.06
CA GLU A 45 -1.28 4.41 12.82
C GLU A 45 -0.39 3.47 12.00
N ALA A 46 -0.99 2.45 11.39
CA ALA A 46 -0.29 1.51 10.52
C ALA A 46 0.35 2.20 9.30
N LEU A 47 -0.35 3.18 8.71
CA LEU A 47 0.18 3.95 7.57
C LEU A 47 1.40 4.80 7.95
N ILE A 48 1.40 5.40 9.15
CA ILE A 48 2.57 6.14 9.65
C ILE A 48 3.76 5.19 9.81
N ARG A 49 3.57 4.05 10.47
CA ARG A 49 4.63 3.05 10.68
C ARG A 49 5.23 2.56 9.37
N TYR A 50 4.38 2.30 8.37
CA TYR A 50 4.86 1.93 7.05
C TYR A 50 5.56 3.05 6.30
N ALA A 51 5.11 4.30 6.43
CA ALA A 51 5.80 5.43 5.81
C ALA A 51 7.23 5.59 6.37
N GLU A 52 7.44 5.30 7.65
CA GLU A 52 8.75 5.30 8.29
C GLU A 52 9.62 4.10 7.86
N ASP A 53 9.03 2.89 7.74
CA ASP A 53 9.78 1.65 7.48
C ASP A 53 9.92 1.28 6.00
N ILE A 54 9.22 1.96 5.08
CA ILE A 54 9.27 1.62 3.65
C ILE A 54 10.68 1.57 3.02
N PRO A 55 11.69 2.39 3.44
CA PRO A 55 13.04 2.23 2.95
C PRO A 55 13.67 0.88 3.36
N HIS A 56 13.31 0.37 4.55
CA HIS A 56 13.75 -0.94 5.04
C HIS A 56 13.08 -2.07 4.24
N TYR A 57 11.77 -1.98 3.98
CA TYR A 57 11.06 -2.90 3.09
C TYR A 57 11.72 -3.02 1.71
N TYR A 58 12.03 -1.91 1.05
CA TYR A 58 12.70 -1.92 -0.26
C TYR A 58 14.08 -2.57 -0.21
N ARG A 59 14.87 -2.29 0.82
CA ARG A 59 16.19 -2.92 1.02
C ARG A 59 16.06 -4.43 1.17
N ASN A 60 15.13 -4.89 2.00
CA ASN A 60 14.95 -6.31 2.29
C ASN A 60 14.37 -7.10 1.11
N THR A 61 13.63 -6.43 0.23
CA THR A 61 13.01 -7.03 -0.97
C THR A 61 13.83 -6.80 -2.23
N GLY A 62 15.03 -6.21 -2.13
CA GLY A 62 15.92 -5.98 -3.27
C GLY A 62 15.38 -4.99 -4.30
N GLN A 63 14.48 -4.09 -3.91
CA GLN A 63 13.86 -3.11 -4.80
C GLN A 63 14.75 -1.87 -4.93
N ALA A 64 15.07 -1.50 -6.17
CA ALA A 64 15.82 -0.28 -6.49
C ALA A 64 14.90 0.96 -6.52
N VAL A 65 14.16 1.20 -5.43
CA VAL A 65 13.25 2.34 -5.27
C VAL A 65 13.82 3.30 -4.23
N ASN A 66 13.90 4.59 -4.56
CA ASN A 66 14.25 5.62 -3.60
C ASN A 66 12.98 6.11 -2.88
N ALA A 67 12.87 5.84 -1.58
CA ALA A 67 11.71 6.21 -0.77
C ALA A 67 11.57 7.73 -0.55
N ASP A 68 12.66 8.50 -0.62
CA ASP A 68 12.62 9.97 -0.49
C ASP A 68 12.04 10.65 -1.74
N ASN A 69 11.96 9.91 -2.85
CA ASN A 69 11.29 10.38 -4.06
C ASN A 69 9.80 10.04 -3.96
N ALA A 70 9.00 11.04 -3.56
CA ALA A 70 7.55 10.92 -3.56
C ALA A 70 7.04 10.52 -4.96
N SER A 71 6.52 9.30 -5.07
CA SER A 71 5.98 8.74 -6.31
C SER A 71 4.70 7.98 -6.02
N TRP A 72 3.82 7.87 -7.02
CA TRP A 72 2.55 7.14 -6.86
C TRP A 72 2.75 5.70 -6.43
N ARG A 73 3.85 5.06 -6.85
CA ARG A 73 4.26 3.73 -6.36
C ARG A 73 4.60 3.73 -4.87
N VAL A 74 5.40 4.68 -4.40
CA VAL A 74 5.77 4.80 -2.98
C VAL A 74 4.52 4.99 -2.11
N PHE A 75 3.58 5.84 -2.53
CA PHE A 75 2.29 5.98 -1.84
C PHE A 75 1.46 4.68 -1.85
N ALA A 76 1.42 3.97 -2.98
CA ALA A 76 0.72 2.70 -3.11
C ALA A 76 1.28 1.61 -2.18
N ASP A 77 2.60 1.49 -2.12
CA ASP A 77 3.29 0.54 -1.26
C ASP A 77 2.98 0.77 0.23
N MET A 78 2.99 2.04 0.68
CA MET A 78 2.63 2.40 2.05
C MET A 78 1.18 2.00 2.40
N LEU A 79 0.23 2.26 1.50
CA LEU A 79 -1.18 1.91 1.71
C LEU A 79 -1.42 0.39 1.76
N LEU A 80 -0.73 -0.37 0.90
CA LEU A 80 -0.82 -1.83 0.92
C LEU A 80 -0.19 -2.43 2.18
N GLY A 81 0.90 -1.85 2.68
CA GLY A 81 1.47 -2.21 3.98
C GLY A 81 0.47 -1.99 5.11
N ALA A 82 -0.10 -0.78 5.19
CA ALA A 82 -1.03 -0.37 6.24
C ALA A 82 -2.33 -1.21 6.29
N ARG A 83 -2.70 -1.85 5.18
CA ARG A 83 -3.82 -2.79 5.13
C ARG A 83 -3.58 -4.06 5.97
N ILE A 84 -2.33 -4.55 6.00
CA ILE A 84 -2.01 -5.91 6.45
C ILE A 84 -1.36 -5.94 7.83
N TYR A 85 -0.47 -4.99 8.16
CA TYR A 85 0.27 -5.03 9.43
C TYR A 85 -0.08 -3.85 10.35
N GLU A 86 -0.06 -4.13 11.65
CA GLU A 86 -0.15 -3.16 12.75
C GLU A 86 1.15 -2.36 12.94
#